data_AF-A0A6N3JWM5-F1
#
_entry.id   AF-A0A6N3JWM5-F1
#
_cell.length_a   1.000
_cell.length_b   1.000
_cell.length_c   1.000
_cell.angle_alpha   90.00
_cell.angle_beta   90.00
_cell.angle_gamma   90.00
#
_symmetry.space_group_name_H-M   'P 1'
#
loop_
_entity.id
_entity.type
_entity.pdbx_description
1 polymer ?
#
loop_
_entity_poly.entity_id
_entity_poly.type
_entity_poly.pdbx_seq_one_letter_code
_entity_poly.pdbx_strand_id
1 'polypeptide(L)'
;MALLTATSVTSTATTVTGAAMTTSDTVSGSDIGSNGALLNVINGGGSSINVTLADPNLTAVGNAGTAVAQAVPAGSDRWFRLSPAHVNPSTGVAAVALSSATSVTYKLIRC
;
A
#
# COMPACT_ATOMS: atom_id res chain seq x y z
N MET A 1 -5.02 6.39 -11.76
CA MET A 1 -4.65 6.28 -10.34
C MET A 1 -5.92 6.14 -9.52
N ALA A 2 -6.01 5.15 -8.64
CA ALA A 2 -7.13 5.01 -7.72
C ALA A 2 -6.72 5.38 -6.28
N LEU A 3 -7.70 5.75 -5.46
CA LEU A 3 -7.53 5.97 -4.03
C LEU A 3 -7.91 4.68 -3.30
N LEU A 4 -6.95 4.07 -2.59
CA LEU A 4 -7.18 2.87 -1.78
C LEU A 4 -7.75 3.27 -0.44
N THR A 5 -8.94 2.77 -0.12
CA THR A 5 -9.64 3.05 1.13
C THR A 5 -9.27 2.05 2.22
N ALA A 6 -8.94 2.53 3.42
CA ALA A 6 -8.65 1.67 4.56
C ALA A 6 -9.94 1.22 5.26
N THR A 7 -9.92 -0.01 5.79
CA THR A 7 -10.96 -0.53 6.67
C THR A 7 -10.44 -0.55 8.10
N SER A 8 -11.22 -0.01 9.05
CA SER A 8 -10.93 -0.13 10.47
C SER A 8 -11.47 -1.46 10.98
N VAL A 9 -10.61 -2.27 11.60
CA VAL A 9 -11.03 -3.51 12.25
C VAL A 9 -11.47 -3.19 13.67
N THR A 10 -12.65 -3.67 14.05
CA THR A 10 -13.21 -3.50 15.40
C THR A 10 -13.10 -4.80 16.20
N SER A 11 -13.46 -4.77 17.49
CA SER A 11 -13.54 -5.99 18.31
C SER A 11 -14.62 -6.97 17.82
N THR A 12 -15.60 -6.48 17.05
CA THR A 12 -16.53 -7.33 16.31
C THR A 12 -15.89 -7.79 15.00
N ALA A 13 -16.18 -9.03 14.60
CA ALA A 13 -15.68 -9.60 13.35
C ALA A 13 -15.93 -8.63 12.17
N THR A 14 -14.85 -8.21 11.51
CA THR A 14 -14.88 -7.24 10.42
C THR A 14 -14.41 -7.91 9.13
N THR A 15 -15.27 -7.97 8.11
CA THR A 15 -14.90 -8.50 6.79
C THR A 15 -14.21 -7.41 5.97
N VAL A 16 -12.96 -7.66 5.57
CA VAL A 16 -12.22 -6.78 4.65
C VAL A 16 -12.22 -7.42 3.27
N THR A 17 -13.06 -6.89 2.38
CA THR A 17 -13.19 -7.37 0.99
C THR A 17 -12.00 -6.90 0.16
N GLY A 18 -11.50 -7.76 -0.71
CA GLY A 18 -10.45 -7.40 -1.65
C GLY A 18 -10.99 -6.47 -2.74
N ALA A 19 -10.24 -5.43 -3.09
CA ALA A 19 -10.55 -4.54 -4.21
C ALA A 19 -9.43 -4.59 -5.26
N ALA A 20 -9.75 -4.33 -6.53
CA ALA A 20 -8.77 -4.33 -7.60
C ALA A 20 -7.78 -3.16 -7.44
N MET A 21 -6.49 -3.43 -7.70
CA MET A 21 -5.47 -2.39 -7.78
C MET A 21 -5.30 -1.88 -9.21
N THR A 22 -4.72 -0.71 -9.36
CA THR A 22 -4.15 -0.21 -10.62
C THR A 22 -2.62 -0.18 -10.54
N THR A 23 -1.92 0.09 -11.64
CA THR A 23 -0.45 0.12 -11.63
C THR A 23 0.12 1.29 -10.82
N SER A 24 -0.70 2.30 -10.51
CA SER A 24 -0.32 3.43 -9.68
C SER A 24 -1.52 3.87 -8.84
N ASP A 25 -1.50 3.54 -7.57
CA ASP A 25 -2.55 3.87 -6.61
C ASP A 25 -2.01 4.80 -5.52
N THR A 26 -2.93 5.37 -4.74
CA THR A 26 -2.61 6.26 -3.64
C THR A 26 -3.39 5.89 -2.38
N VAL A 27 -2.83 6.18 -1.22
CA VAL A 27 -3.48 6.03 0.08
C VAL A 27 -3.45 7.37 0.78
N SER A 28 -4.60 7.83 1.29
CA SER A 28 -4.67 9.10 1.98
C SER A 28 -3.88 9.06 3.30
N GLY A 29 -3.24 10.17 3.68
CA GLY A 29 -2.65 10.29 5.02
C GLY A 29 -3.69 10.12 6.12
N SER A 30 -4.95 10.50 5.83
CA SER A 30 -6.08 10.23 6.70
C SER A 30 -6.45 8.76 6.80
N ASP A 31 -6.13 7.89 5.85
CA ASP A 31 -6.34 6.43 5.94
C ASP A 31 -5.17 5.74 6.66
N ILE A 32 -3.96 6.25 6.46
CA ILE A 32 -2.74 5.79 7.14
C ILE A 32 -2.79 6.15 8.64
N GLY A 33 -3.31 7.33 8.99
CA GLY A 33 -3.39 7.77 10.38
C GLY A 33 -2.02 7.93 11.05
N SER A 34 -1.99 8.05 12.37
CA SER A 34 -0.74 8.20 13.15
C SER A 34 -0.01 6.89 13.39
N ASN A 35 -0.74 5.77 13.48
CA ASN A 35 -0.18 4.44 13.77
C ASN A 35 0.29 3.70 12.52
N GLY A 36 -0.14 4.17 11.35
CA GLY A 36 0.08 3.55 10.06
C GLY A 36 -1.09 2.65 9.63
N ALA A 37 -0.92 2.06 8.45
CA ALA A 37 -1.83 1.09 7.88
C ALA A 37 -1.07 -0.13 7.36
N LEU A 38 -1.78 -1.24 7.22
CA LEU A 38 -1.30 -2.49 6.63
C LEU A 38 -1.98 -2.71 5.29
N LEU A 39 -1.19 -2.71 4.23
CA LEU A 39 -1.61 -3.03 2.88
C LEU A 39 -1.25 -4.48 2.58
N ASN A 40 -2.24 -5.35 2.42
CA ASN A 40 -2.05 -6.67 1.84
C ASN A 40 -2.23 -6.56 0.34
N VAL A 41 -1.21 -6.97 -0.43
CA VAL A 41 -1.29 -7.08 -1.89
C VAL A 41 -1.37 -8.56 -2.25
N ILE A 42 -2.41 -8.93 -3.00
CA ILE A 42 -2.73 -10.30 -3.39
C ILE A 42 -2.52 -10.41 -4.90
N ASN A 43 -1.54 -11.20 -5.32
CA ASN A 43 -1.24 -11.45 -6.72
C ASN A 43 -1.91 -12.75 -7.19
N GLY A 44 -3.06 -12.63 -7.86
CA GLY A 44 -3.74 -13.76 -8.50
C GLY A 44 -3.23 -14.10 -9.91
N GLY A 45 -2.16 -13.45 -10.37
CA GLY A 45 -1.58 -13.62 -11.70
C GLY A 45 -0.63 -14.81 -11.82
N GLY A 46 -0.19 -15.10 -13.05
CA GLY A 46 0.73 -16.19 -13.38
C GLY A 46 2.22 -15.83 -13.29
N SER A 47 2.58 -14.63 -12.82
CA SER A 47 3.97 -14.18 -12.68
C SER A 47 4.11 -13.26 -11.47
N SER A 48 5.32 -13.20 -10.91
CA SER A 48 5.63 -12.27 -9.82
C SER A 48 5.44 -10.82 -10.27
N ILE A 49 4.92 -9.99 -9.37
CA ILE A 49 4.83 -8.54 -9.55
C ILE A 49 5.74 -7.86 -8.54
N ASN A 50 6.21 -6.67 -8.87
CA ASN A 50 6.94 -5.82 -7.93
C ASN A 50 6.03 -4.71 -7.44
N VAL A 51 5.99 -4.54 -6.12
CA VAL A 51 5.31 -3.44 -5.44
C VAL A 51 6.36 -2.47 -4.92
N THR A 52 6.19 -1.19 -5.20
CA THR A 52 7.07 -0.12 -4.75
C THR A 52 6.22 0.90 -4.00
N LEU A 53 6.54 1.11 -2.72
CA LEU A 53 5.93 2.18 -1.92
C LEU A 53 6.78 3.43 -2.11
N ALA A 54 6.12 4.55 -2.44
CA ALA A 54 6.82 5.83 -2.52
C ALA A 54 7.32 6.24 -1.14
N ASP A 55 8.59 6.60 -1.08
CA ASP A 55 9.20 7.29 0.04
C ASP A 55 9.39 8.76 -0.40
N PRO A 56 8.67 9.73 0.18
CA PRO A 56 8.71 11.13 -0.25
C PRO A 56 10.03 11.86 0.11
N ASN A 57 11.15 11.13 0.24
CA ASN A 57 12.48 11.65 0.58
C ASN A 57 12.60 12.25 1.98
N LEU A 58 11.81 11.76 2.93
CA LEU A 58 11.84 12.23 4.32
C LEU A 58 12.02 11.05 5.26
N THR A 59 13.23 10.50 5.27
CA THR A 59 13.68 9.77 6.48
C THR A 59 13.68 10.76 7.66
N ALA A 60 13.59 10.27 8.90
CA ALA A 60 13.59 11.13 10.10
C ALA A 60 14.82 12.08 10.22
N VAL A 61 15.84 11.85 9.38
CA VAL A 61 17.10 12.61 9.28
C VAL A 61 17.27 13.35 7.95
N GLY A 62 16.25 13.41 7.08
CA GLY A 62 16.27 14.22 5.85
C GLY A 62 17.04 13.63 4.67
N ASN A 63 17.41 12.35 4.73
CA ASN A 63 18.02 11.65 3.59
C ASN A 63 16.95 11.17 2.61
N ALA A 64 17.30 11.18 1.32
CA ALA A 64 16.50 10.59 0.25
C ALA A 64 16.30 9.09 0.49
N GLY A 65 15.04 8.68 0.59
CA GLY A 65 14.69 7.27 0.69
C GLY A 65 14.79 6.61 -0.67
N THR A 66 15.40 5.43 -0.74
CA THR A 66 15.31 4.61 -1.95
C THR A 66 14.07 3.73 -1.82
N ALA A 67 13.06 3.98 -2.66
CA ALA A 67 11.90 3.11 -2.75
C ALA A 67 12.34 1.75 -3.32
N VAL A 68 12.43 0.73 -2.46
CA VAL A 68 12.87 -0.61 -2.85
C VAL A 68 11.68 -1.42 -3.35
N ALA A 69 11.76 -1.86 -4.61
CA ALA A 69 10.78 -2.76 -5.19
C ALA A 69 10.77 -4.11 -4.45
N GLN A 70 9.59 -4.56 -4.04
CA GLN A 70 9.39 -5.82 -3.33
C GLN A 70 8.55 -6.77 -4.17
N ALA A 71 9.07 -7.97 -4.43
CA ALA A 71 8.34 -8.96 -5.22
C ALA A 71 7.20 -9.59 -4.41
N VAL A 72 6.02 -9.66 -5.01
CA VAL A 72 4.88 -10.50 -4.59
C VAL A 72 4.79 -11.67 -5.57
N PRO A 73 5.13 -12.90 -5.14
CA PRO A 73 5.09 -14.07 -6.02
C PRO A 73 3.71 -14.32 -6.64
N ALA A 74 3.68 -15.01 -7.77
CA ALA A 74 2.46 -15.48 -8.40
C ALA A 74 1.62 -16.34 -7.43
N GLY A 75 0.30 -16.13 -7.42
CA GLY A 75 -0.64 -16.88 -6.56
C GLY A 75 -0.47 -16.65 -5.06
N SER A 76 0.26 -15.61 -4.65
CA SER A 76 0.59 -15.34 -3.25
C SER A 76 0.17 -13.93 -2.83
N ASP A 77 0.12 -13.69 -1.52
CA ASP A 77 -0.05 -12.37 -0.94
C ASP A 77 1.16 -11.93 -0.10
N ARG A 78 1.31 -10.61 0.06
CA ARG A 78 2.30 -10.01 0.97
C ARG A 78 1.73 -8.79 1.66
N TRP A 79 2.14 -8.62 2.91
CA TRP A 79 1.81 -7.45 3.73
C TRP A 79 2.90 -6.40 3.67
N PHE A 80 2.46 -5.15 3.54
CA PHE A 80 3.26 -3.95 3.47
C PHE A 80 2.80 -2.98 4.54
N ARG A 81 3.75 -2.44 5.31
CA ARG A 81 3.44 -1.42 6.31
C ARG A 81 3.54 -0.02 5.70
N LEU A 82 2.42 0.69 5.67
CA LEU A 82 2.36 2.11 5.36
C LEU A 82 2.49 2.90 6.66
N SER A 83 3.68 3.42 6.93
CA SER A 83 3.88 4.41 7.99
C SER A 83 3.46 5.82 7.54
N PRO A 84 3.18 6.75 8.48
CA PRO A 84 2.90 8.15 8.16
C PRO A 84 4.02 8.82 7.35
N ALA A 85 5.26 8.34 7.44
CA ALA A 85 6.40 8.87 6.72
C ALA A 85 6.32 8.66 5.19
N HIS A 86 5.51 7.71 4.71
CA HIS A 86 5.27 7.53 3.28
C HIS A 86 4.33 8.59 2.69
N VAL A 87 3.64 9.37 3.52
CA VAL A 87 2.72 10.40 3.07
C VAL A 87 3.53 11.60 2.59
N ASN A 88 3.40 11.93 1.31
CA ASN A 88 4.02 13.14 0.80
C ASN A 88 3.33 14.37 1.40
N PRO A 89 4.04 15.28 2.09
CA PRO A 89 3.42 16.43 2.73
C PRO A 89 2.82 17.45 1.76
N SER A 90 3.26 17.47 0.49
CA SER A 90 2.71 18.38 -0.51
C SER A 90 1.40 17.88 -1.13
N THR A 91 1.18 16.57 -1.17
CA THR A 91 -0.02 15.97 -1.78
C THR A 91 -0.96 15.31 -0.76
N GLY A 92 -0.50 15.06 0.47
CA GLY A 92 -1.29 14.43 1.54
C GLY A 92 -1.56 12.93 1.32
N VAL A 93 -0.85 12.28 0.38
CA VAL A 93 -1.04 10.87 0.05
C VAL A 93 0.29 10.11 -0.05
N ALA A 94 0.26 8.81 0.25
CA ALA A 94 1.32 7.88 -0.08
C ALA A 94 1.01 7.21 -1.43
N ALA A 95 2.01 7.02 -2.29
CA ALA A 95 1.83 6.34 -3.57
C ALA A 95 2.30 4.89 -3.52
N VAL A 96 1.57 4.02 -4.21
CA VAL A 96 1.86 2.59 -4.36
C VAL A 96 1.92 2.29 -5.84
N ALA A 97 3.08 1.82 -6.31
CA ALA A 97 3.28 1.46 -7.70
C ALA A 97 3.43 -0.05 -7.86
N LEU A 98 2.88 -0.61 -8.93
CA LEU A 98 2.99 -2.00 -9.29
C LEU A 98 3.58 -2.15 -10.68
N SER A 99 4.45 -3.15 -10.88
CA SER A 99 4.96 -3.48 -12.21
C SER A 99 3.89 -4.02 -13.16
N SER A 100 2.81 -4.58 -12.62
CA SER A 100 1.58 -4.97 -13.31
C SER A 100 0.45 -5.07 -12.29
N ALA A 101 -0.77 -4.73 -12.70
CA ALA A 101 -1.97 -4.82 -11.86
C ALA A 101 -2.93 -5.93 -12.29
N THR A 102 -2.55 -6.73 -13.30
CA THR A 102 -3.43 -7.79 -13.83
C THR A 102 -3.67 -8.85 -12.76
N SER A 103 -4.94 -9.06 -12.41
CA SER A 103 -5.36 -10.00 -11.35
C SER A 103 -4.78 -9.67 -9.97
N VAL A 104 -4.44 -8.40 -9.72
CA VAL A 104 -3.95 -7.94 -8.42
C VAL A 104 -5.08 -7.28 -7.64
N THR A 105 -5.28 -7.76 -6.41
CA THR A 105 -6.22 -7.15 -5.47
C THR A 105 -5.51 -6.74 -4.20
N TYR A 106 -6.15 -5.89 -3.41
CA TYR A 106 -5.61 -5.45 -2.13
C TYR A 106 -6.64 -5.52 -1.02
N LYS A 107 -6.13 -5.57 0.21
CA LYS A 107 -6.88 -5.24 1.43
C LYS A 107 -6.07 -4.19 2.19
N LEU A 108 -6.72 -3.14 2.66
CA LEU A 108 -6.07 -2.08 3.43
C LEU A 108 -6.72 -1.98 4.81
N ILE A 109 -5.90 -2.09 5.85
CA ILE A 109 -6.34 -2.08 7.24
C ILE A 109 -5.65 -0.94 7.98
N ARG A 110 -6.43 -0.17 8.74
CA ARG A 110 -5.89 0.86 9.63
C ARG A 110 -5.40 0.25 10.95
N CYS A 111 -4.27 0.74 11.47
CA CYS A 111 -3.73 0.36 12.78
C CYS A 111 -4.09 1.36 13.89
#